data_AF-A0A0G4N5Z9-F1
#
_entry.id   AF-A0A0G4N5Z9-F1
#
_cell.length_a   1.000
_cell.length_b   1.000
_cell.length_c   1.000
_cell.angle_alpha   90.00
_cell.angle_beta   90.00
_cell.angle_gamma   90.00
#
_symmetry.space_group_name_H-M   'P 1'
#
loop_
_entity.id
_entity.type
_entity.pdbx_description
1 polymer ?
#
loop_
_entity_poly.entity_id
_entity_poly.type
_entity_poly.pdbx_seq_one_letter_code
_entity_poly.pdbx_strand_id
1 'polypeptide(L)'
;MQSSRRVQLKNNGCGPTTRQAFEEFRRKADKEPFLTQQSMLVDPACTFKDFCRPLLRSYQLQGQDEIAWKNRLGHGMDGTIWKVSIGDGTYAIKVRECHNAALLQMIQAAVNNSSKPIYLKAEPKTRGDAVKNLHAFSDEGREECRYKGRSDSISYSSTPRLRRCYGWTKVHGEDLWALGPGLQPPDVTIDGVRRHIRRDEEYYAIVYEFFSEGKTSTNAAAVQQELDFFWRVGFCFVPLRKVNWIDGVLLDMADIVCPWHAAWHYTRYKRCNADILLTA
;
A
#
# COMPACT_ATOMS: atom_id res chain seq x y z
N MET A 1 22.14 -38.81 -26.53
CA MET A 1 21.78 -37.50 -27.12
C MET A 1 20.36 -37.13 -26.72
N GLN A 2 20.19 -35.86 -26.38
CA GLN A 2 19.05 -35.26 -25.69
C GLN A 2 17.75 -35.30 -26.49
N SER A 3 16.63 -35.44 -25.79
CA SER A 3 15.37 -34.77 -26.16
C SER A 3 14.64 -34.40 -24.87
N SER A 4 15.16 -33.35 -24.22
CA SER A 4 14.43 -32.65 -23.15
C SER A 4 13.21 -31.99 -23.78
N ARG A 5 12.02 -32.57 -23.55
CA ARG A 5 10.74 -31.92 -23.85
C ARG A 5 10.65 -30.70 -22.94
N ARG A 6 10.94 -29.52 -23.50
CA ARG A 6 10.53 -28.23 -22.92
C ARG A 6 9.03 -28.29 -22.70
N VAL A 7 8.63 -28.47 -21.45
CA VAL A 7 7.28 -28.13 -21.00
C VAL A 7 7.14 -26.63 -21.23
N GLN A 8 6.49 -26.26 -22.34
CA GLN A 8 5.99 -24.91 -22.51
C GLN A 8 4.92 -24.71 -21.45
N LEU A 9 5.30 -24.04 -20.36
CA LEU A 9 4.35 -23.48 -19.40
C LEU A 9 3.42 -22.55 -20.18
N LYS A 10 2.15 -22.94 -20.29
CA LYS A 10 1.09 -21.98 -20.65
C LYS A 10 1.14 -20.89 -19.59
N ASN A 11 1.48 -19.67 -20.01
CA ASN A 11 1.32 -18.46 -19.22
C ASN A 11 -0.17 -18.30 -18.92
N ASN A 12 -0.64 -18.95 -17.86
CA ASN A 12 -1.93 -18.65 -17.23
C ASN A 12 -1.80 -17.44 -16.29
N GLY A 13 -0.70 -16.68 -16.38
CA GLY A 13 -0.39 -15.56 -15.51
C GLY A 13 -1.35 -14.41 -15.74
N CYS A 14 -2.07 -14.02 -14.68
CA CYS A 14 -2.97 -12.86 -14.60
C CYS A 14 -2.25 -11.49 -14.74
N GLY A 15 -1.07 -11.48 -15.36
CA GLY A 15 -0.20 -10.31 -15.48
C GLY A 15 0.15 -10.04 -16.95
N PRO A 16 0.02 -8.80 -17.42
CA PRO A 16 0.39 -8.43 -18.79
C PRO A 16 1.89 -8.63 -19.02
N THR A 17 2.23 -9.39 -20.07
CA THR A 17 3.62 -9.75 -20.41
C THR A 17 4.30 -8.72 -21.31
N THR A 18 3.55 -7.76 -21.87
CA THR A 18 4.05 -6.68 -22.72
C THR A 18 3.68 -5.31 -22.15
N ARG A 19 4.40 -4.27 -22.57
CA ARG A 19 4.11 -2.89 -22.19
C ARG A 19 2.70 -2.45 -22.61
N GLN A 20 2.29 -2.75 -23.84
CA GLN A 20 0.96 -2.44 -24.35
C GLN A 20 -0.14 -3.16 -23.55
N ALA A 21 0.02 -4.46 -23.30
CA ALA A 21 -0.93 -5.21 -22.48
C ALA A 21 -1.02 -4.64 -21.05
N PHE A 22 0.06 -4.07 -20.53
CA PHE A 22 0.04 -3.42 -19.23
C PHE A 22 -0.66 -2.07 -19.23
N GLU A 23 -0.44 -1.26 -20.25
CA GLU A 23 -1.16 0.01 -20.42
C GLU A 23 -2.67 -0.23 -20.55
N GLU A 24 -3.07 -1.30 -21.25
CA GLU A 24 -4.47 -1.71 -21.36
C GLU A 24 -5.04 -2.26 -20.04
N PHE A 25 -4.30 -3.14 -19.35
CA PHE A 25 -4.65 -3.63 -18.01
C PHE A 25 -4.87 -2.47 -17.04
N ARG A 26 -3.96 -1.48 -17.02
CA ARG A 26 -4.07 -0.27 -16.20
C ARG A 26 -5.33 0.53 -16.53
N ARG A 27 -5.55 0.83 -17.81
CA ARG A 27 -6.72 1.62 -18.24
C ARG A 27 -8.03 0.96 -17.82
N LYS A 28 -8.06 -0.38 -17.76
CA LYS A 28 -9.20 -1.13 -17.24
C LYS A 28 -9.27 -1.04 -15.71
N ALA A 29 -8.16 -1.27 -15.01
CA ALA A 29 -8.10 -1.21 -13.55
C ALA A 29 -8.48 0.18 -12.99
N ASP A 30 -8.06 1.27 -13.64
CA ASP A 30 -8.38 2.65 -13.22
C ASP A 30 -9.89 2.98 -13.33
N LYS A 31 -10.65 2.21 -14.13
CA LYS A 31 -12.11 2.36 -14.28
C LYS A 31 -12.90 1.47 -13.33
N GLU A 32 -12.23 0.55 -12.67
CA GLU A 32 -12.85 -0.47 -11.86
C GLU A 32 -12.72 -0.10 -10.37
N PRO A 33 -13.74 -0.37 -9.54
CA PRO A 33 -13.65 -0.08 -8.11
C PRO A 33 -12.46 -0.82 -7.49
N PHE A 34 -11.69 -0.09 -6.68
CA PHE A 34 -10.64 -0.62 -5.81
C PHE A 34 -11.13 -0.83 -4.37
N LEU A 35 -12.43 -0.67 -4.14
CA LEU A 35 -13.08 -0.74 -2.83
C LEU A 35 -14.04 -1.93 -2.80
N THR A 36 -14.17 -2.57 -1.65
CA THR A 36 -15.17 -3.60 -1.37
C THR A 36 -15.85 -3.35 -0.03
N GLN A 37 -17.12 -3.75 0.08
CA GLN A 37 -17.92 -3.71 1.32
C GLN A 37 -17.58 -4.85 2.29
N GLN A 38 -16.66 -5.74 1.91
CA GLN A 38 -16.21 -6.79 2.82
C GLN A 38 -15.57 -6.18 4.07
N SER A 39 -15.86 -6.80 5.22
CA SER A 39 -15.33 -6.39 6.51
C SER A 39 -13.84 -6.70 6.62
N MET A 40 -13.11 -5.81 7.30
CA MET A 40 -11.71 -6.02 7.69
C MET A 40 -11.49 -7.19 8.66
N LEU A 41 -12.55 -7.70 9.30
CA LEU A 41 -12.49 -8.85 10.22
C LEU A 41 -12.31 -10.19 9.48
N VAL A 42 -12.62 -10.24 8.18
CA VAL A 42 -12.47 -11.44 7.36
C VAL A 42 -11.18 -11.34 6.59
N ASP A 43 -10.31 -12.34 6.69
CA ASP A 43 -9.05 -12.38 5.93
C ASP A 43 -9.29 -12.21 4.41
N PRO A 44 -8.40 -11.48 3.71
CA PRO A 44 -8.55 -11.30 2.27
C PRO A 44 -8.23 -12.62 1.54
N ALA A 45 -8.92 -12.85 0.43
CA ALA A 45 -8.53 -13.90 -0.51
C ALA A 45 -7.12 -13.61 -1.04
N CYS A 46 -6.29 -14.63 -1.14
CA CYS A 46 -4.88 -14.51 -1.49
C CYS A 46 -4.55 -15.20 -2.82
N THR A 47 -5.51 -15.36 -3.74
CA THR A 47 -5.20 -15.88 -5.08
C THR A 47 -4.37 -14.86 -5.86
N PHE A 48 -3.59 -15.30 -6.85
CA PHE A 48 -2.77 -14.37 -7.63
C PHE A 48 -3.64 -13.36 -8.39
N LYS A 49 -4.85 -13.78 -8.80
CA LYS A 49 -5.85 -12.90 -9.41
C LYS A 49 -6.25 -11.77 -8.47
N ASP A 50 -6.45 -12.06 -7.18
CA ASP A 50 -6.78 -11.04 -6.18
C ASP A 50 -5.58 -10.12 -5.92
N PHE A 51 -4.35 -10.66 -5.90
CA PHE A 51 -3.14 -9.84 -5.82
C PHE A 51 -2.96 -8.89 -7.00
N CYS A 52 -3.42 -9.27 -8.19
CA CYS A 52 -3.45 -8.39 -9.37
C CYS A 52 -4.47 -7.26 -9.26
N ARG A 53 -5.52 -7.43 -8.43
CA ARG A 53 -6.57 -6.44 -8.23
C ARG A 53 -6.99 -6.38 -6.75
N PRO A 54 -6.11 -5.84 -5.89
CA PRO A 54 -6.39 -5.76 -4.47
C PRO A 54 -7.55 -4.80 -4.22
N LEU A 55 -8.56 -5.25 -3.47
CA LEU A 55 -9.70 -4.43 -3.07
C LEU A 55 -9.55 -4.02 -1.60
N LEU A 56 -9.61 -2.72 -1.33
CA LEU A 56 -9.60 -2.19 0.02
C LEU A 56 -10.95 -2.48 0.67
N ARG A 57 -10.92 -3.12 1.82
CA ARG A 57 -12.09 -3.50 2.61
C ARG A 57 -12.62 -2.31 3.42
N SER A 58 -13.91 -2.31 3.69
CA SER A 58 -14.59 -1.22 4.38
C SER A 58 -14.26 -1.21 5.87
N TYR A 59 -14.03 -0.02 6.42
CA TYR A 59 -14.12 0.25 7.84
C TYR A 59 -15.59 0.45 8.21
N GLN A 60 -16.12 -0.43 9.05
CA GLN A 60 -17.51 -0.36 9.51
C GLN A 60 -17.54 0.40 10.83
N LEU A 61 -18.15 1.59 10.82
CA LEU A 61 -18.44 2.34 12.05
C LEU A 61 -19.39 1.51 12.92
N GLN A 62 -19.11 1.39 14.21
CA GLN A 62 -19.93 0.56 15.10
C GLN A 62 -21.11 1.39 15.62
N GLY A 63 -22.34 0.99 15.29
CA GLY A 63 -23.56 1.58 15.86
C GLY A 63 -23.70 3.09 15.61
N GLN A 64 -23.60 3.88 16.68
CA GLN A 64 -23.74 5.34 16.69
C GLN A 64 -22.38 6.08 16.69
N ASP A 65 -21.27 5.38 16.46
CA ASP A 65 -19.95 6.02 16.44
C ASP A 65 -19.86 7.08 15.32
N GLU A 66 -19.68 8.34 15.72
CA GLU A 66 -19.43 9.45 14.83
C GLU A 66 -17.94 9.81 14.77
N ILE A 67 -17.53 10.39 13.64
CA ILE A 67 -16.15 10.86 13.45
C ILE A 67 -16.00 12.23 14.12
N ALA A 68 -15.32 12.28 15.27
CA ALA A 68 -14.99 13.53 15.93
C ALA A 68 -13.62 14.04 15.43
N TRP A 69 -13.64 15.05 14.56
CA TRP A 69 -12.44 15.69 13.99
C TRP A 69 -11.68 16.51 15.03
N LYS A 70 -10.36 16.30 15.15
CA LYS A 70 -9.53 16.93 16.21
C LYS A 70 -8.49 17.89 15.66
N ASN A 71 -7.60 17.41 14.78
CA ASN A 71 -6.49 18.19 14.23
C ASN A 71 -6.27 17.83 12.77
N ARG A 72 -5.93 18.80 11.91
CA ARG A 72 -5.38 18.50 10.59
C ARG A 72 -3.89 18.19 10.75
N LEU A 73 -3.49 16.99 10.36
CA LEU A 73 -2.11 16.49 10.52
C LEU A 73 -1.22 16.85 9.33
N GLY A 74 -1.81 17.04 8.15
CA GLY A 74 -1.06 17.30 6.93
C GLY A 74 -1.95 17.38 5.69
N HIS A 75 -1.39 17.88 4.60
CA HIS A 75 -2.03 17.95 3.30
C HIS A 75 -0.98 17.94 2.19
N GLY A 76 -1.37 17.53 0.98
CA GLY A 76 -0.51 17.52 -0.19
C GLY A 76 -1.27 17.10 -1.46
N MET A 77 -0.53 16.71 -2.50
CA MET A 77 -1.11 16.27 -3.77
C MET A 77 -2.06 15.08 -3.63
N ASP A 78 -1.72 14.14 -2.75
CA ASP A 78 -2.41 12.87 -2.58
C ASP A 78 -3.45 12.88 -1.45
N GLY A 79 -3.88 14.07 -1.03
CA GLY A 79 -4.98 14.23 -0.08
C GLY A 79 -4.65 15.05 1.16
N THR A 80 -5.61 15.07 2.08
CA THR A 80 -5.51 15.72 3.39
C THR A 80 -5.72 14.68 4.47
N ILE A 81 -4.99 14.80 5.58
CA ILE A 81 -5.01 13.86 6.70
C ILE A 81 -5.37 14.58 8.00
N TRP A 82 -6.26 13.97 8.77
CA TRP A 82 -6.72 14.47 10.05
C TRP A 82 -6.55 13.43 11.15
N LYS A 83 -6.29 13.91 12.36
CA LYS A 83 -6.51 13.17 13.60
C LYS A 83 -7.99 13.22 13.93
N VAL A 84 -8.56 12.07 14.22
CA VAL A 84 -9.97 11.92 14.60
C VAL A 84 -10.10 11.00 15.81
N SER A 85 -11.22 11.12 16.51
CA SER A 85 -11.69 10.11 17.45
C SER A 85 -12.91 9.42 16.88
N ILE A 86 -12.99 8.09 17.03
CA ILE A 86 -14.13 7.25 16.63
C ILE A 86 -14.35 6.27 17.78
N GLY A 87 -15.52 6.32 18.42
CA GLY A 87 -15.73 5.69 19.71
C GLY A 87 -14.63 6.11 20.70
N ASP A 88 -14.04 5.14 21.39
CA ASP A 88 -12.92 5.35 22.32
C ASP A 88 -11.53 5.40 21.63
N GLY A 89 -11.48 5.18 20.32
CA GLY A 89 -10.22 5.09 19.56
C GLY A 89 -9.76 6.43 18.98
N THR A 90 -8.45 6.59 18.83
CA THR A 90 -7.83 7.70 18.08
C THR A 90 -7.22 7.18 16.79
N TYR A 91 -7.56 7.84 15.68
CA TYR A 91 -7.20 7.42 14.33
C TYR A 91 -6.68 8.59 13.50
N ALA A 92 -6.06 8.22 12.39
CA ALA A 92 -5.76 9.16 11.32
C ALA A 92 -6.63 8.83 10.11
N ILE A 93 -7.39 9.80 9.62
CA ILE A 93 -8.20 9.68 8.40
C ILE A 93 -7.55 10.46 7.29
N LYS A 94 -7.27 9.81 6.15
CA LYS A 94 -6.79 10.47 4.93
C LYS A 94 -7.84 10.39 3.83
N VAL A 95 -8.20 11.54 3.27
CA VAL A 95 -9.22 11.69 2.22
C VAL A 95 -8.53 11.80 0.86
N ARG A 96 -9.03 11.07 -0.16
CA ARG A 96 -8.46 10.93 -1.53
C ARG A 96 -7.18 10.10 -1.63
N GLU A 97 -7.21 8.85 -1.19
CA GLU A 97 -5.99 8.03 -1.07
C GLU A 97 -5.89 6.81 -2.02
N CYS A 98 -4.88 5.97 -1.75
CA CYS A 98 -4.09 5.18 -2.67
C CYS A 98 -4.34 3.67 -2.49
N HIS A 99 -4.23 2.92 -3.59
CA HIS A 99 -4.49 1.47 -3.67
C HIS A 99 -3.51 0.59 -2.88
N ASN A 100 -2.40 1.15 -2.37
CA ASN A 100 -1.33 0.36 -1.77
C ASN A 100 -1.72 -0.34 -0.46
N ALA A 101 -2.62 0.27 0.32
CA ALA A 101 -3.05 -0.29 1.62
C ALA A 101 -3.70 -1.68 1.46
N ALA A 102 -4.53 -1.87 0.42
CA ALA A 102 -5.16 -3.16 0.15
C ALA A 102 -4.13 -4.25 -0.15
N LEU A 103 -3.11 -3.93 -0.97
CA LEU A 103 -2.07 -4.89 -1.31
C LEU A 103 -1.22 -5.26 -0.10
N LEU A 104 -0.85 -4.29 0.74
CA LEU A 104 -0.10 -4.54 1.97
C LEU A 104 -0.88 -5.43 2.95
N GLN A 105 -2.19 -5.23 3.07
CA GLN A 105 -3.05 -6.10 3.88
C GLN A 105 -3.04 -7.55 3.36
N MET A 106 -3.09 -7.75 2.05
CA MET A 106 -3.01 -9.09 1.44
C MET A 106 -1.66 -9.76 1.69
N ILE A 107 -0.56 -9.02 1.51
CA ILE A 107 0.79 -9.50 1.81
C ILE A 107 0.89 -9.92 3.28
N GLN A 108 0.39 -9.08 4.20
CA GLN A 108 0.39 -9.36 5.64
C GLN A 108 -0.41 -10.63 5.97
N ALA A 109 -1.61 -10.77 5.41
CA ALA A 109 -2.46 -11.94 5.62
C ALA A 109 -1.79 -13.22 5.08
N ALA A 110 -1.20 -13.15 3.88
CA ALA A 110 -0.47 -14.27 3.29
C ALA A 110 0.71 -14.75 4.16
N VAL A 111 1.46 -13.82 4.76
CA VAL A 111 2.55 -14.15 5.68
C VAL A 111 2.00 -14.77 6.97
N ASN A 112 0.99 -14.15 7.59
CA ASN A 112 0.42 -14.59 8.87
C ASN A 112 -0.25 -15.97 8.77
N ASN A 113 -0.89 -16.25 7.64
CA ASN A 113 -1.64 -17.50 7.43
C ASN A 113 -0.76 -18.61 6.85
N SER A 114 0.52 -18.34 6.55
CA SER A 114 1.44 -19.34 6.04
C SER A 114 2.17 -20.05 7.18
N SER A 115 2.10 -21.39 7.19
CA SER A 115 2.88 -22.21 8.12
C SER A 115 4.36 -22.37 7.71
N LYS A 116 4.72 -21.89 6.51
CA LYS A 116 6.07 -21.97 5.93
C LYS A 116 6.56 -20.58 5.56
N PRO A 117 7.88 -20.31 5.60
CA PRO A 117 8.40 -19.05 5.12
C PRO A 117 8.10 -18.82 3.64
N ILE A 118 7.81 -17.58 3.27
CA ILE A 118 7.64 -17.15 1.87
C ILE A 118 9.01 -16.75 1.33
N TYR A 119 9.44 -17.40 0.24
CA TYR A 119 10.75 -17.15 -0.37
C TYR A 119 10.62 -16.19 -1.55
N LEU A 120 11.44 -15.14 -1.55
CA LEU A 120 11.50 -14.12 -2.60
C LEU A 120 12.89 -14.11 -3.25
N LYS A 121 13.00 -13.52 -4.44
CA LYS A 121 14.30 -13.10 -4.99
C LYS A 121 14.86 -11.98 -4.11
N ALA A 122 16.08 -12.13 -3.59
CA ALA A 122 16.69 -11.19 -2.65
C ALA A 122 17.04 -9.84 -3.28
N GLU A 123 17.42 -9.85 -4.56
CA GLU A 123 17.85 -8.69 -5.35
C GLU A 123 16.99 -8.53 -6.62
N PRO A 124 15.72 -8.13 -6.50
CA PRO A 124 14.86 -7.92 -7.66
C PRO A 124 15.25 -6.62 -8.39
N LYS A 125 15.33 -6.67 -9.73
CA LYS A 125 15.81 -5.54 -10.55
C LYS A 125 14.82 -5.10 -11.62
N THR A 126 13.91 -5.98 -11.99
CA THR A 126 12.96 -5.75 -13.08
C THR A 126 11.54 -5.77 -12.57
N ARG A 127 10.63 -5.21 -13.36
CA ARG A 127 9.19 -5.33 -13.09
C ARG A 127 8.73 -6.79 -13.05
N GLY A 128 9.31 -7.63 -13.90
CA GLY A 128 9.06 -9.06 -13.89
C GLY A 128 9.50 -9.72 -12.58
N ASP A 129 10.63 -9.29 -11.99
CA ASP A 129 11.04 -9.74 -10.66
C ASP A 129 10.06 -9.27 -9.59
N ALA A 130 9.63 -8.00 -9.63
CA ALA A 130 8.66 -7.44 -8.69
C ALA A 130 7.35 -8.24 -8.70
N VAL A 131 6.81 -8.52 -9.88
CA VAL A 131 5.58 -9.31 -10.04
C VAL A 131 5.78 -10.77 -9.59
N LYS A 132 6.94 -11.38 -9.86
CA LYS A 132 7.22 -12.76 -9.40
C LYS A 132 7.42 -12.84 -7.89
N ASN A 133 8.00 -11.82 -7.27
CA ASN A 133 8.08 -11.74 -5.81
C ASN A 133 6.68 -11.52 -5.21
N LEU A 134 5.86 -10.66 -5.81
CA LEU A 134 4.48 -10.49 -5.36
C LEU A 134 3.66 -11.79 -5.51
N HIS A 135 3.85 -12.52 -6.60
CA HIS A 135 3.23 -13.83 -6.82
C HIS A 135 3.57 -14.83 -5.71
N ALA A 136 4.77 -14.79 -5.12
CA ALA A 136 5.15 -15.70 -4.05
C ALA A 136 4.25 -15.57 -2.80
N PHE A 137 3.55 -14.46 -2.64
CA PHE A 137 2.56 -14.28 -1.58
C PHE A 137 1.19 -14.86 -1.91
N SER A 138 0.91 -15.21 -3.17
CA SER A 138 -0.38 -15.80 -3.52
C SER A 138 -0.47 -17.26 -3.11
N ASP A 139 -1.69 -17.80 -3.05
CA ASP A 139 -1.92 -19.23 -2.75
C ASP A 139 -1.10 -20.12 -3.70
N GLU A 140 -1.15 -19.83 -5.00
CA GLU A 140 -0.40 -20.53 -6.04
C GLU A 140 1.12 -20.36 -5.85
N GLY A 141 1.60 -19.16 -5.53
CA GLY A 141 3.02 -18.93 -5.33
C GLY A 141 3.58 -19.59 -4.07
N ARG A 142 2.79 -19.65 -2.99
CA ARG A 142 3.16 -20.35 -1.76
C ARG A 142 3.20 -21.86 -1.98
N GLU A 143 2.33 -22.42 -2.82
CA GLU A 143 2.41 -23.83 -3.25
C GLU A 143 3.65 -24.10 -4.12
N GLU A 144 3.92 -23.24 -5.11
CA GLU A 144 5.07 -23.38 -6.00
C GLU A 144 6.42 -23.27 -5.27
N CYS A 145 6.52 -22.45 -4.21
CA CYS A 145 7.75 -22.22 -3.45
C CYS A 145 8.98 -21.91 -4.34
N ARG A 146 8.78 -21.17 -5.44
CA ARG A 146 9.73 -21.01 -6.55
C ARG A 146 11.17 -20.68 -6.12
N TYR A 147 11.33 -19.89 -5.06
CA TYR A 147 12.64 -19.41 -4.64
C TYR A 147 13.31 -20.27 -3.55
N LYS A 148 12.62 -21.30 -3.04
CA LYS A 148 13.13 -22.12 -1.95
C LYS A 148 14.44 -22.83 -2.33
N GLY A 149 15.44 -22.74 -1.44
CA GLY A 149 16.74 -23.41 -1.61
C GLY A 149 17.68 -22.75 -2.62
N ARG A 150 17.30 -21.62 -3.22
CA ARG A 150 18.20 -20.87 -4.10
C ARG A 150 19.13 -19.96 -3.28
N SER A 151 20.36 -19.81 -3.72
CA SER A 151 21.35 -18.92 -3.09
C SER A 151 21.01 -17.43 -3.22
N ASP A 152 20.20 -17.05 -4.21
CA ASP A 152 19.73 -15.68 -4.45
C ASP A 152 18.37 -15.38 -3.81
N SER A 153 17.96 -16.19 -2.82
CA SER A 153 16.66 -16.08 -2.16
C SER A 153 16.74 -15.51 -0.75
N ILE A 154 15.62 -14.95 -0.30
CA ILE A 154 15.39 -14.54 1.08
C ILE A 154 14.02 -15.00 1.54
N SER A 155 13.88 -15.38 2.81
CA SER A 155 12.65 -15.88 3.38
C SER A 155 12.01 -14.88 4.35
N TYR A 156 10.68 -14.78 4.29
CA TYR A 156 9.86 -14.04 5.24
C TYR A 156 8.92 -14.98 5.98
N SER A 157 9.08 -15.04 7.31
CA SER A 157 8.13 -15.70 8.23
C SER A 157 7.29 -14.69 9.01
N SER A 158 7.62 -13.41 8.88
CA SER A 158 6.90 -12.27 9.44
C SER A 158 7.14 -11.07 8.53
N THR A 159 6.25 -10.08 8.61
CA THR A 159 6.47 -8.76 8.00
C THR A 159 7.18 -7.84 8.99
N PRO A 160 7.80 -6.75 8.51
CA PRO A 160 8.11 -5.62 9.40
C PRO A 160 6.82 -5.01 9.97
N ARG A 161 6.99 -4.05 10.89
CA ARG A 161 5.87 -3.32 11.47
C ARG A 161 5.25 -2.36 10.45
N LEU A 162 4.27 -2.84 9.69
CA LEU A 162 3.49 -2.01 8.77
C LEU A 162 2.44 -1.19 9.51
N ARG A 163 2.20 0.06 9.11
CA ARG A 163 1.10 0.89 9.65
C ARG A 163 -0.24 0.18 9.49
N ARG A 164 -1.02 0.07 10.57
CA ARG A 164 -2.33 -0.59 10.48
C ARG A 164 -3.31 0.26 9.69
N CYS A 165 -3.90 -0.33 8.65
CA CYS A 165 -5.02 0.21 7.90
C CYS A 165 -6.29 -0.50 8.35
N TYR A 166 -7.28 0.26 8.83
CA TYR A 166 -8.57 -0.24 9.29
C TYR A 166 -9.63 -0.26 8.18
N GLY A 167 -9.26 0.11 6.95
CA GLY A 167 -10.16 0.10 5.80
C GLY A 167 -10.65 1.49 5.41
N TRP A 168 -11.60 1.54 4.48
CA TRP A 168 -12.16 2.79 3.95
C TRP A 168 -13.53 3.12 4.55
N THR A 169 -13.83 4.41 4.67
CA THR A 169 -15.16 4.94 4.99
C THR A 169 -15.52 6.06 4.02
N LYS A 170 -16.77 6.54 4.08
CA LYS A 170 -17.25 7.69 3.33
C LYS A 170 -17.22 8.95 4.20
N VAL A 171 -16.94 10.08 3.58
CA VAL A 171 -17.04 11.41 4.18
C VAL A 171 -17.67 12.36 3.18
N HIS A 172 -18.57 13.23 3.61
CA HIS A 172 -19.15 14.25 2.75
C HIS A 172 -18.31 15.52 2.79
N GLY A 173 -18.13 16.15 1.63
CA GLY A 173 -17.45 17.43 1.52
C GLY A 173 -18.12 18.51 2.39
N GLU A 174 -19.44 18.53 2.43
CA GLU A 174 -20.23 19.43 3.26
C GLU A 174 -19.82 19.37 4.74
N ASP A 175 -19.72 18.17 5.31
CA ASP A 175 -19.29 17.96 6.70
C ASP A 175 -17.87 18.50 6.94
N LEU A 176 -16.95 18.25 6.00
CA LEU A 176 -15.56 18.72 6.09
C LEU A 176 -15.47 20.25 6.05
N TRP A 177 -16.33 20.90 5.27
CA TRP A 177 -16.39 22.36 5.18
C TRP A 177 -17.16 23.01 6.33
N ALA A 178 -18.03 22.27 7.03
CA ALA A 178 -18.68 22.70 8.25
C ALA A 178 -17.74 22.70 9.48
N LEU A 179 -16.56 22.07 9.37
CA LEU A 179 -15.54 22.10 10.41
C LEU A 179 -15.01 23.53 10.65
N GLY A 180 -14.49 23.77 11.86
CA GLY A 180 -13.86 25.05 12.20
C GLY A 180 -12.64 25.38 11.31
N PRO A 181 -12.23 26.66 11.19
CA PRO A 181 -11.21 27.10 10.23
C PRO A 181 -9.88 26.33 10.27
N GLY A 182 -9.45 25.87 11.45
CA GLY A 182 -8.24 25.07 11.61
C GLY A 182 -8.32 23.64 11.05
N LEU A 183 -9.52 23.15 10.77
CA LEU A 183 -9.81 21.77 10.34
C LEU A 183 -10.34 21.68 8.91
N GLN A 184 -10.80 22.79 8.32
CA GLN A 184 -11.30 22.79 6.95
C GLN A 184 -10.25 22.26 5.96
N PRO A 185 -10.68 21.60 4.87
CA PRO A 185 -9.78 21.22 3.79
C PRO A 185 -9.03 22.43 3.25
N PRO A 186 -7.70 22.34 3.06
CA PRO A 186 -6.95 23.41 2.42
C PRO A 186 -7.21 23.43 0.91
N ASP A 187 -7.19 24.63 0.33
CA ASP A 187 -7.10 24.83 -1.11
C ASP A 187 -5.62 24.87 -1.50
N VAL A 188 -5.15 23.84 -2.22
CA VAL A 188 -3.73 23.68 -2.51
C VAL A 188 -3.50 23.70 -4.02
N THR A 189 -2.50 24.47 -4.46
CA THR A 189 -1.99 24.40 -5.84
C THR A 189 -0.56 23.91 -5.80
N ILE A 190 -0.31 22.73 -6.38
CA ILE A 190 1.03 22.15 -6.51
C ILE A 190 1.26 21.88 -7.99
N ASP A 191 2.39 22.33 -8.52
CA ASP A 191 2.78 22.20 -9.93
C ASP A 191 1.69 22.67 -10.92
N GLY A 192 0.99 23.76 -10.58
CA GLY A 192 -0.09 24.33 -11.39
C GLY A 192 -1.41 23.56 -11.33
N VAL A 193 -1.48 22.44 -10.60
CA VAL A 193 -2.70 21.66 -10.40
C VAL A 193 -3.35 22.08 -9.10
N ARG A 194 -4.54 22.72 -9.20
CA ARG A 194 -5.36 23.02 -8.02
C ARG A 194 -6.06 21.74 -7.55
N ARG A 195 -5.79 21.33 -6.32
CA ARG A 195 -6.48 20.24 -5.64
C ARG A 195 -7.27 20.82 -4.47
N HIS A 196 -8.58 20.62 -4.52
CA HIS A 196 -9.50 20.99 -3.46
C HIS A 196 -10.53 19.88 -3.24
N ILE A 197 -11.02 19.81 -2.00
CA ILE A 197 -12.19 19.02 -1.62
C ILE A 197 -13.40 19.90 -1.88
N ARG A 198 -14.31 19.43 -2.74
CA ARG A 198 -15.55 20.11 -3.08
C ARG A 198 -16.61 19.85 -2.00
N ARG A 199 -17.48 20.83 -1.78
CA ARG A 199 -18.56 20.74 -0.79
C ARG A 199 -19.64 19.74 -1.19
N ASP A 200 -19.94 19.68 -2.48
CA ASP A 200 -21.03 18.92 -3.09
C ASP A 200 -20.65 17.46 -3.44
N GLU A 201 -19.47 16.99 -3.04
CA GLU A 201 -18.98 15.65 -3.37
C GLU A 201 -18.88 14.75 -2.13
N GLU A 202 -19.13 13.45 -2.33
CA GLU A 202 -18.78 12.40 -1.38
C GLU A 202 -17.39 11.86 -1.69
N TYR A 203 -16.59 11.65 -0.65
CA TYR A 203 -15.24 11.13 -0.77
C TYR A 203 -15.06 9.81 -0.03
N TYR A 204 -14.19 8.97 -0.58
CA TYR A 204 -13.62 7.86 0.17
C TYR A 204 -12.42 8.34 0.99
N ALA A 205 -12.37 7.88 2.23
CA ALA A 205 -11.31 8.15 3.17
C ALA A 205 -10.78 6.84 3.77
N ILE A 206 -9.48 6.74 3.99
CA ILE A 206 -8.87 5.57 4.63
C ILE A 206 -8.62 5.87 6.10
N VAL A 207 -9.00 4.94 6.96
CA VAL A 207 -8.79 4.98 8.40
C VAL A 207 -7.51 4.23 8.73
N TYR A 208 -6.54 4.92 9.33
CA TYR A 208 -5.28 4.35 9.76
C TYR A 208 -5.08 4.46 11.26
N GLU A 209 -4.15 3.66 11.73
CA GLU A 209 -3.46 3.87 13.00
C GLU A 209 -2.89 5.29 13.10
N PHE A 210 -3.19 5.92 14.24
CA PHE A 210 -2.62 7.18 14.63
C PHE A 210 -1.34 6.98 15.44
N PHE A 211 -0.33 7.80 15.17
CA PHE A 211 0.91 7.86 15.94
C PHE A 211 0.93 9.19 16.72
N SER A 212 1.12 9.10 18.03
CA SER A 212 1.17 10.29 18.89
C SER A 212 2.38 11.16 18.59
N GLU A 213 2.17 12.47 18.51
CA GLU A 213 3.23 13.47 18.45
C GLU A 213 4.17 13.31 19.67
N GLY A 214 5.48 13.23 19.45
CA GLY A 214 6.49 13.15 20.52
C GLY A 214 7.46 11.97 20.46
N LYS A 215 7.21 10.94 19.63
CA LYS A 215 8.18 9.85 19.36
C LYS A 215 8.95 10.11 18.07
N THR A 216 9.80 11.13 18.07
CA THR A 216 10.61 11.54 16.91
C THR A 216 11.88 10.70 16.71
N SER A 217 12.18 9.73 17.59
CA SER A 217 13.30 8.81 17.36
C SER A 217 12.96 7.89 16.19
N THR A 218 13.45 8.23 15.01
CA THR A 218 13.33 7.34 13.86
C THR A 218 14.39 6.26 13.97
N ASN A 219 13.96 5.03 14.24
CA ASN A 219 14.85 3.88 14.30
C ASN A 219 15.33 3.51 12.90
N ALA A 220 16.58 3.88 12.56
CA ALA A 220 17.15 3.68 11.23
C ALA A 220 17.14 2.20 10.78
N ALA A 221 17.36 1.26 11.70
CA ALA A 221 17.31 -0.17 11.40
C ALA A 221 15.88 -0.63 11.05
N ALA A 222 14.87 -0.13 11.77
CA ALA A 222 13.47 -0.41 11.48
C ALA A 222 13.04 0.21 10.13
N VAL A 223 13.44 1.46 9.85
CA VAL A 223 13.24 2.08 8.52
C VAL A 223 13.87 1.24 7.42
N GLN A 224 15.12 0.80 7.59
CA GLN A 224 15.79 -0.02 6.58
C GLN A 224 15.08 -1.36 6.36
N GLN A 225 14.57 -1.97 7.44
CA GLN A 225 13.82 -3.22 7.35
C GLN A 225 12.52 -3.05 6.54
N GLU A 226 11.78 -1.97 6.76
CA GLU A 226 10.54 -1.69 6.02
C GLU A 226 10.82 -1.31 4.56
N LEU A 227 11.85 -0.50 4.30
CA LEU A 227 12.31 -0.17 2.93
C LEU A 227 12.74 -1.43 2.15
N ASP A 228 13.53 -2.30 2.76
CA ASP A 228 13.97 -3.56 2.14
C ASP A 228 12.78 -4.47 1.84
N PHE A 229 11.81 -4.51 2.75
CA PHE A 229 10.57 -5.26 2.54
C PHE A 229 9.77 -4.71 1.36
N PHE A 230 9.45 -3.41 1.33
CA PHE A 230 8.69 -2.80 0.24
C PHE A 230 9.34 -3.02 -1.13
N TRP A 231 10.66 -2.81 -1.22
CA TRP A 231 11.41 -3.07 -2.44
C TRP A 231 11.32 -4.55 -2.87
N ARG A 232 11.51 -5.49 -1.94
CA ARG A 232 11.46 -6.92 -2.25
C ARG A 232 10.09 -7.41 -2.65
N VAL A 233 9.02 -6.94 -2.01
CA VAL A 233 7.65 -7.33 -2.39
C VAL A 233 7.16 -6.64 -3.66
N GLY A 234 7.94 -5.69 -4.22
CA GLY A 234 7.77 -5.18 -5.57
C GLY A 234 7.43 -3.70 -5.69
N PHE A 235 7.30 -2.97 -4.58
CA PHE A 235 7.05 -1.54 -4.63
C PHE A 235 8.29 -0.78 -5.12
N CYS A 236 8.07 0.24 -5.93
CA CYS A 236 9.07 1.28 -6.17
C CYS A 236 8.73 2.54 -5.38
N PHE A 237 9.71 3.42 -5.17
CA PHE A 237 9.54 4.61 -4.34
C PHE A 237 9.35 5.87 -5.19
N VAL A 238 8.48 6.78 -4.75
CA VAL A 238 8.60 8.19 -5.15
C VAL A 238 9.65 8.89 -4.25
N PRO A 239 10.00 10.17 -4.47
CA PRO A 239 10.90 10.85 -3.55
C PRO A 239 10.42 10.75 -2.10
N LEU A 240 11.13 9.96 -1.30
CA LEU A 240 10.77 9.65 0.09
C LEU A 240 10.98 10.90 0.95
N ARG A 241 10.06 11.14 1.88
CA ARG A 241 10.13 12.27 2.80
C ARG A 241 10.32 11.78 4.21
N LYS A 242 11.36 12.26 4.90
CA LYS A 242 11.64 11.93 6.32
C LYS A 242 10.43 12.13 7.23
N VAL A 243 9.65 13.20 7.00
CA VAL A 243 8.45 13.54 7.78
C VAL A 243 7.35 12.48 7.72
N ASN A 244 7.40 11.56 6.75
CA ASN A 244 6.45 10.47 6.62
C ASN A 244 6.85 9.22 7.43
N TRP A 245 7.91 9.28 8.23
CA TRP A 245 8.40 8.14 9.00
C TRP A 245 8.35 8.45 10.50
N ILE A 246 7.75 7.55 11.27
CA ILE A 246 7.75 7.60 12.75
C ILE A 246 8.07 6.21 13.28
N ASP A 247 9.08 6.12 14.16
CA ASP A 247 9.49 4.87 14.82
C ASP A 247 9.69 3.69 13.85
N GLY A 248 10.25 3.98 12.66
CA GLY A 248 10.49 2.96 11.65
C GLY A 248 9.27 2.55 10.81
N VAL A 249 8.15 3.28 10.92
CA VAL A 249 6.91 3.01 10.18
C VAL A 249 6.61 4.11 9.18
N LEU A 250 6.37 3.73 7.92
CA LEU A 250 5.88 4.65 6.89
C LEU A 250 4.41 5.04 7.15
N LEU A 251 4.15 6.34 7.20
CA LEU A 251 2.81 6.90 7.40
C LEU A 251 2.08 7.15 6.08
N ASP A 252 2.77 7.70 5.08
CA ASP A 252 2.14 8.07 3.83
C ASP A 252 2.32 6.97 2.78
N MET A 253 1.27 6.20 2.53
CA MET A 253 1.31 5.10 1.54
C MET A 253 1.44 5.59 0.10
N ALA A 254 1.37 6.91 -0.16
CA ALA A 254 1.68 7.50 -1.45
C ALA A 254 3.19 7.51 -1.77
N ASP A 255 4.06 7.33 -0.76
CA ASP A 255 5.51 7.30 -0.94
C ASP A 255 6.01 6.01 -1.64
N ILE A 256 5.14 5.00 -1.73
CA ILE A 256 5.38 3.73 -2.44
C ILE A 256 4.42 3.56 -3.61
N VAL A 257 4.78 2.74 -4.60
CA VAL A 257 3.95 2.48 -5.78
C VAL A 257 3.99 0.99 -6.11
N CYS A 258 2.83 0.34 -6.13
CA CYS A 258 2.75 -1.10 -6.37
C CYS A 258 3.01 -1.47 -7.85
N PRO A 259 3.40 -2.73 -8.15
CA PRO A 259 3.68 -3.20 -9.52
C PRO A 259 2.55 -3.04 -10.54
N TRP A 260 1.32 -2.90 -10.06
CA TRP A 260 0.10 -2.74 -10.87
C TRP A 260 -0.23 -1.30 -11.18
N HIS A 261 0.33 -0.35 -10.40
CA HIS A 261 0.00 1.05 -10.54
C HIS A 261 0.74 1.72 -11.70
N ALA A 262 0.09 2.75 -12.22
CA ALA A 262 0.52 3.53 -13.36
C ALA A 262 1.89 4.19 -13.24
N ALA A 263 2.18 4.68 -12.05
CA ALA A 263 3.40 5.39 -11.73
C ALA A 263 4.58 4.46 -11.42
N TRP A 264 4.39 3.13 -11.47
CA TRP A 264 5.48 2.20 -11.22
C TRP A 264 6.55 2.34 -12.31
N HIS A 265 7.81 2.50 -11.91
CA HIS A 265 8.89 2.73 -12.86
C HIS A 265 10.20 2.07 -12.43
N TYR A 266 10.88 1.40 -13.37
CA TYR A 266 12.10 0.65 -13.09
C TYR A 266 13.25 1.53 -12.55
N THR A 267 13.34 2.80 -12.98
CA THR A 267 14.38 3.71 -12.48
C THR A 267 14.20 4.06 -11.00
N ARG A 268 12.98 3.92 -10.48
CA ARG A 268 12.60 4.12 -9.08
C ARG A 268 12.56 2.81 -8.28
N TYR A 269 12.67 1.67 -8.97
CA TYR A 269 12.67 0.34 -8.35
C TYR A 269 14.08 -0.06 -7.93
N LYS A 270 14.54 0.56 -6.84
CA LYS A 270 15.90 0.38 -6.30
C LYS A 270 15.82 0.25 -4.78
N ARG A 271 16.78 -0.47 -4.20
CA ARG A 271 16.97 -0.51 -2.76
C ARG A 271 17.35 0.88 -2.26
N CYS A 272 16.62 1.39 -1.27
CA CYS A 272 16.91 2.67 -0.61
C CYS A 272 17.71 2.45 0.68
N ASN A 273 18.56 3.41 1.02
CA ASN A 273 19.30 3.42 2.29
C ASN A 273 18.59 4.36 3.27
N ALA A 274 18.26 3.84 4.46
CA ALA A 274 17.63 4.61 5.53
C ALA A 274 18.49 5.82 5.95
N ASP A 275 19.81 5.69 6.01
CA ASP A 275 20.69 6.79 6.45
C ASP A 275 20.59 8.00 5.51
N ILE A 276 20.52 7.76 4.19
CA ILE A 276 20.34 8.83 3.20
C ILE A 276 18.98 9.52 3.39
N LEU A 277 17.91 8.75 3.61
CA LEU A 277 16.57 9.29 3.84
C LEU A 277 16.49 10.13 5.12
N LEU A 278 17.19 9.70 6.19
CA LEU A 278 17.08 10.32 7.50
C LEU A 278 18.00 11.53 7.69
N THR A 279 18.98 11.70 6.80
CA THR A 279 19.93 12.83 6.78
C THR A 279 19.61 13.89 5.74
N ALA A 280 18.77 13.57 4.74
CA ALA A 280 18.21 14.53 3.78
C ALA A 280 17.15 15.46 4.42
#